data_AF-A0A661UB24-F1
#
_entry.id   AF-A0A661UB24-F1
#
_cell.length_a   1.000
_cell.length_b   1.000
_cell.length_c   1.000
_cell.angle_alpha   90.00
_cell.angle_beta   90.00
_cell.angle_gamma   90.00
#
_symmetry.space_group_name_H-M   'P 1'
#
loop_
_entity.id
_entity.type
_entity.pdbx_description
1 polymer ?
#
loop_
_entity_poly.entity_id
_entity_poly.type
_entity_poly.pdbx_seq_one_letter_code
_entity_poly.pdbx_strand_id
1 'polypeptide(L)'
;MKDRAIMHTTYSRSDRVEHQLQREVCELLLRKVKDPRIKVVTVTSVKVTHDLRQARIYYTVPRQDQERSDEVQRGLNSATGFVRTSLGKRLRLRRVPEIHFIKDEIYEQALRVSESIVKLEKEDRENSDDD
;
A
#
# COMPACT_ATOMS: atom_id res chain seq x y z
N MET A 1 4.07 13.15 -37.95
CA MET A 1 3.54 14.31 -37.18
C MET A 1 2.48 13.78 -36.23
N LYS A 2 2.90 13.29 -35.05
CA LYS A 2 2.56 13.83 -33.71
C LYS A 2 1.06 14.10 -33.50
N ASP A 3 0.33 13.07 -33.08
CA ASP A 3 -0.82 13.20 -32.19
C ASP A 3 -0.50 12.47 -30.88
N ARG A 4 0.15 13.20 -29.97
CA ARG A 4 0.19 12.83 -28.55
C ARG A 4 -1.20 13.14 -28.00
N ALA A 5 -2.08 12.15 -27.99
CA ALA A 5 -3.28 12.20 -27.17
C ALA A 5 -2.84 12.28 -25.71
N ILE A 6 -2.91 13.48 -25.15
CA ILE A 6 -2.85 13.69 -23.70
C ILE A 6 -4.07 12.95 -23.14
N MET A 7 -3.84 11.80 -22.50
CA MET A 7 -4.86 11.07 -21.76
C MET A 7 -5.42 12.00 -20.68
N HIS A 8 -6.55 12.64 -20.95
CA HIS A 8 -7.33 13.33 -19.94
C HIS A 8 -8.04 12.24 -19.12
N THR A 9 -7.31 11.59 -18.22
CA THR A 9 -7.90 10.62 -17.30
C THR A 9 -8.83 11.38 -16.36
N THR A 10 -10.13 11.28 -16.60
CA THR A 10 -11.15 11.79 -15.69
C THR A 10 -11.08 10.99 -14.40
N TYR A 11 -10.30 11.46 -13.42
CA TYR A 11 -10.22 10.89 -12.09
C TYR A 11 -11.63 10.77 -11.51
N SER A 12 -12.04 9.54 -11.22
CA SER A 12 -13.34 9.27 -10.61
C SER A 12 -13.36 9.83 -9.18
N ARG A 13 -14.57 10.05 -8.64
CA ARG A 13 -14.72 10.46 -7.24
C ARG A 13 -14.05 9.44 -6.29
N SER A 14 -14.12 8.16 -6.62
CA SER A 14 -13.45 7.07 -5.90
C SER A 14 -11.93 7.24 -5.91
N ASP A 15 -11.30 7.57 -7.03
CA ASP A 15 -9.85 7.69 -7.11
C ASP A 15 -9.31 8.82 -6.21
N ARG A 16 -10.03 9.95 -6.16
CA ARG A 16 -9.67 11.05 -5.23
C ARG A 16 -9.76 10.62 -3.78
N VAL A 17 -10.80 9.85 -3.45
CA VAL A 17 -11.01 9.31 -2.09
C VAL A 17 -9.96 8.26 -1.76
N GLU A 18 -9.58 7.40 -2.71
CA GLU A 18 -8.49 6.40 -2.58
C GLU A 18 -7.18 7.08 -2.19
N HIS A 19 -6.73 8.07 -2.97
CA HIS A 19 -5.48 8.79 -2.68
C HIS A 19 -5.51 9.50 -1.33
N GLN A 20 -6.64 10.10 -0.98
CA GLN A 20 -6.79 10.77 0.31
C GLN A 20 -6.76 9.77 1.48
N LEU A 21 -7.48 8.65 1.37
CA LEU A 21 -7.43 7.58 2.36
C LEU A 21 -6.03 7.00 2.50
N GLN A 22 -5.35 6.73 1.38
CA GLN A 22 -4.00 6.18 1.40
C GLN A 22 -3.05 7.07 2.20
N ARG A 23 -3.03 8.38 1.91
CA ARG A 23 -2.16 9.33 2.62
C ARG A 23 -2.45 9.37 4.12
N GLU A 24 -3.73 9.44 4.50
CA GLU A 24 -4.12 9.50 5.91
C GLU A 24 -3.83 8.19 6.64
N VAL A 25 -4.11 7.04 6.02
CA VAL A 25 -3.83 5.73 6.62
C VAL A 25 -2.33 5.57 6.84
N CYS A 26 -1.50 5.90 5.85
CA CYS A 26 -0.04 5.86 6.00
C CYS A 26 0.43 6.68 7.20
N GLU A 27 -0.07 7.92 7.34
CA GLU A 27 0.28 8.76 8.48
C GLU A 27 -0.19 8.17 9.82
N LEU A 28 -1.41 7.63 9.86
CA LEU A 28 -1.98 7.04 11.07
C LEU A 28 -1.19 5.80 11.51
N LEU A 29 -0.89 4.89 10.58
CA LEU A 29 -0.10 3.68 10.87
C LEU A 29 1.31 4.04 11.33
N LEU A 30 1.96 5.00 10.68
CA LEU A 30 3.35 5.38 10.99
C LEU A 30 3.48 6.15 12.31
N ARG A 31 2.57 7.08 12.59
CA ARG A 31 2.74 8.07 13.67
C ARG A 31 1.82 7.90 14.87
N LYS A 32 0.66 7.25 14.70
CA LYS A 32 -0.40 7.25 15.71
C LYS A 32 -0.69 5.87 16.28
N VAL A 33 -0.49 4.82 15.48
CA VAL A 33 -0.61 3.44 15.95
C VAL A 33 0.63 3.07 16.76
N LYS A 34 0.44 2.67 18.02
CA LYS A 34 1.53 2.32 18.95
C LYS A 34 1.86 0.83 18.97
N ASP A 35 1.13 0.01 18.23
CA ASP A 35 1.33 -1.43 18.20
C ASP A 35 2.67 -1.77 17.50
N PRO A 36 3.63 -2.40 18.21
CA PRO A 36 4.92 -2.76 17.63
C PRO A 36 4.81 -3.75 16.46
N ARG A 37 3.73 -4.54 16.39
CA ARG A 37 3.51 -5.52 15.31
C ARG A 37 3.27 -4.84 13.96
N ILE A 38 2.77 -3.60 13.96
CA ILE A 38 2.35 -2.90 12.75
C ILE A 38 3.43 -1.96 12.22
N LYS A 39 4.49 -1.69 13.01
CA LYS A 39 5.54 -0.72 12.65
C LYS A 39 6.34 -1.08 11.40
N VAL A 40 6.36 -2.35 11.02
CA VAL A 40 7.07 -2.85 9.84
C VAL A 40 6.24 -2.77 8.56
N VAL A 41 4.96 -2.42 8.65
CA VAL A 41 4.03 -2.45 7.53
C VAL A 41 4.25 -1.30 6.56
N THR A 42 4.26 -1.61 5.27
CA THR A 42 4.22 -0.61 4.20
C THR A 42 2.90 -0.72 3.43
N VAL A 43 2.18 0.40 3.26
CA VAL A 43 0.94 0.44 2.49
C VAL A 43 1.27 0.69 1.02
N THR A 44 0.90 -0.23 0.14
CA THR A 44 1.18 -0.15 -1.30
C THR A 44 0.09 0.61 -2.04
N SER A 45 -1.18 0.30 -1.75
CA SER A 45 -2.33 0.92 -2.41
C SER A 45 -3.59 0.87 -1.56
N VAL A 46 -4.57 1.69 -1.93
CA VAL A 46 -5.92 1.65 -1.37
C VAL A 46 -6.91 1.58 -2.52
N LYS A 47 -7.90 0.69 -2.40
CA LYS A 47 -9.02 0.58 -3.35
C LYS A 47 -10.33 0.77 -2.62
N VAL A 48 -11.20 1.60 -3.17
CA VAL A 48 -12.50 1.92 -2.58
C VAL A 48 -13.59 1.53 -3.56
N THR A 49 -14.65 0.92 -3.03
CA THR A 49 -15.82 0.58 -3.87
C THR A 49 -16.47 1.85 -4.43
N HIS A 50 -17.14 1.74 -5.58
CA HIS A 50 -17.77 2.89 -6.24
C HIS A 50 -18.79 3.63 -5.34
N ASP A 51 -19.46 2.88 -4.45
CA ASP A 51 -20.41 3.39 -3.46
C ASP A 51 -19.75 3.94 -2.18
N LEU A 52 -18.41 3.92 -2.10
CA LEU A 52 -17.57 4.37 -0.99
C LEU A 52 -17.87 3.66 0.34
N ARG A 53 -18.46 2.46 0.31
CA ARG A 53 -18.80 1.71 1.53
C ARG A 53 -17.68 0.83 2.05
N GLN A 54 -16.81 0.33 1.17
CA GLN A 54 -15.70 -0.54 1.54
C GLN A 54 -14.38 0.01 1.01
N ALA A 55 -13.34 -0.10 1.82
CA ALA A 55 -11.97 0.24 1.47
C ALA A 55 -11.05 -0.95 1.74
N ARG A 56 -10.36 -1.39 0.71
CA ARG A 56 -9.29 -2.39 0.78
C ARG A 56 -7.96 -1.67 0.82
N ILE A 57 -7.18 -1.94 1.85
CA ILE A 57 -5.87 -1.35 2.07
C ILE A 57 -4.85 -2.45 1.87
N TYR A 58 -4.10 -2.34 0.79
CA TYR A 58 -3.06 -3.28 0.43
C TYR A 58 -1.76 -2.93 1.13
N TYR A 59 -1.12 -3.94 1.69
CA TYR A 59 0.11 -3.75 2.46
C TYR A 59 1.11 -4.88 2.25
N THR A 60 2.37 -4.58 2.50
CA THR A 60 3.48 -5.52 2.47
C THR A 60 4.20 -5.56 3.82
N VAL A 61 4.88 -6.68 4.06
CA VAL A 61 5.77 -6.87 5.20
C VAL A 61 7.18 -7.14 4.66
N PRO A 62 8.23 -6.55 5.25
CA PRO A 62 9.60 -6.85 4.87
C PRO A 62 9.90 -8.35 4.95
N ARG A 63 10.73 -8.86 4.03
CA ARG A 63 11.07 -10.30 3.96
C ARG A 63 11.57 -10.86 5.30
N GLN A 64 12.38 -10.09 6.03
CA GLN A 64 12.92 -10.50 7.34
C GLN A 64 11.85 -10.68 8.44
N ASP A 65 10.66 -10.13 8.24
CA ASP A 65 9.54 -10.18 9.19
C ASP A 65 8.37 -11.05 8.67
N GLN A 66 8.58 -11.80 7.58
CA GLN A 66 7.52 -12.58 6.94
C GLN A 66 6.93 -13.65 7.87
N GLU A 67 7.74 -14.23 8.76
CA GLU A 67 7.30 -15.18 9.80
C GLU A 67 6.28 -14.56 10.77
N ARG A 68 6.28 -13.23 10.88
CA ARG A 68 5.38 -12.46 11.76
C ARG A 68 4.15 -11.93 11.02
N SER A 69 3.96 -12.28 9.76
CA SER A 69 2.86 -11.77 8.92
C SER A 69 1.48 -11.97 9.57
N ASP A 70 1.24 -13.08 10.26
CA ASP A 70 -0.04 -13.33 10.95
C ASP A 70 -0.23 -12.46 12.20
N GLU A 71 0.86 -12.15 12.91
CA GLU A 71 0.83 -11.19 14.02
C GLU A 71 0.59 -9.78 13.52
N VAL A 72 1.22 -9.40 12.41
CA VAL A 72 1.03 -8.13 11.72
C VAL A 72 -0.43 -7.96 11.31
N GLN A 73 -1.02 -8.98 10.65
CA GLN A 73 -2.43 -8.95 10.25
C GLN A 73 -3.36 -8.80 11.46
N ARG A 74 -3.11 -9.53 12.56
CA ARG A 74 -3.88 -9.39 13.81
C ARG A 74 -3.74 -7.99 14.42
N GLY A 75 -2.55 -7.42 14.38
CA GLY A 75 -2.31 -6.04 14.79
C GLY A 75 -3.13 -5.06 13.95
N LEU A 76 -3.03 -5.16 12.62
CA LEU A 76 -3.78 -4.31 11.69
C LEU A 76 -5.29 -4.40 11.92
N ASN A 77 -5.82 -5.62 12.10
CA ASN A 77 -7.23 -5.85 12.41
C ASN A 77 -7.64 -5.16 13.73
N SER A 78 -6.77 -5.19 14.74
CA SER A 78 -6.99 -4.52 16.02
C SER A 78 -6.94 -2.99 15.89
N ALA A 79 -6.09 -2.47 15.00
CA ALA A 79 -5.98 -1.04 14.73
C ALA A 79 -7.12 -0.49 13.86
N THR A 80 -7.91 -1.35 13.18
CA THR A 80 -9.00 -0.95 12.28
C THR A 80 -9.97 0.05 12.91
N GLY A 81 -10.42 -0.20 14.15
CA GLY A 81 -11.36 0.70 14.84
C GLY A 81 -10.77 2.10 15.09
N PHE A 82 -9.50 2.15 15.50
CA PHE A 82 -8.76 3.39 15.70
C PHE A 82 -8.57 4.15 14.40
N VAL A 83 -8.15 3.46 13.34
CA VAL A 83 -7.93 4.05 12.01
C VAL A 83 -9.25 4.62 11.47
N ARG A 84 -10.35 3.86 11.52
CA ARG A 84 -11.68 4.32 11.06
C ARG A 84 -12.14 5.56 11.81
N THR A 85 -12.01 5.57 13.13
CA THR A 85 -12.41 6.72 13.96
C THR A 85 -11.56 7.96 13.63
N SER A 86 -10.26 7.77 13.44
CA SER A 86 -9.33 8.85 13.10
C SER A 86 -9.61 9.42 11.71
N LEU A 87 -9.86 8.56 10.71
CA LEU A 87 -10.23 8.98 9.36
C LEU A 87 -11.55 9.76 9.34
N GLY A 88 -12.56 9.35 10.13
CA GLY A 88 -13.82 10.08 10.23
C GLY A 88 -13.64 11.53 10.71
N LYS A 89 -12.74 11.74 11.67
CA LYS A 89 -12.41 13.08 12.19
C LYS A 89 -11.65 13.93 11.17
N ARG A 90 -10.75 13.32 10.38
CA ARG A 90 -9.87 14.03 9.44
C ARG A 90 -10.52 14.32 8.10
N LEU A 91 -11.27 13.37 7.55
CA LEU A 91 -11.78 13.41 6.18
C LEU A 91 -13.18 14.04 6.07
N ARG A 92 -13.83 14.39 7.20
CA ARG A 92 -15.22 14.91 7.26
C ARG A 92 -16.20 14.07 6.43
N LEU A 93 -15.97 12.76 6.36
CA LEU A 93 -16.81 11.84 5.62
C LEU A 93 -18.12 11.63 6.37
N ARG A 94 -19.24 11.64 5.64
CA ARG A 94 -20.56 11.31 6.22
C ARG A 94 -20.59 9.87 6.75
N ARG A 95 -19.91 8.96 6.09
CA ARG A 95 -19.70 7.57 6.52
C ARG A 95 -18.28 7.16 6.13
N VAL A 96 -17.50 6.70 7.10
CA VAL A 96 -16.18 6.11 6.84
C VAL A 96 -16.39 4.69 6.33
N PRO A 97 -15.75 4.31 5.20
CA PRO A 97 -15.86 2.95 4.68
C PRO A 97 -15.42 1.90 5.72
N GLU A 98 -15.89 0.68 5.54
CA GLU A 98 -15.34 -0.48 6.24
C GLU A 98 -13.95 -0.80 5.69
N ILE A 99 -12.98 -0.85 6.58
CA ILE A 99 -11.56 -1.01 6.22
C ILE A 99 -11.17 -2.47 6.35
N HIS A 100 -10.59 -2.99 5.29
CA HIS A 100 -10.05 -4.34 5.21
C HIS A 100 -8.58 -4.26 4.83
N PHE A 101 -7.70 -4.75 5.69
CA PHE A 101 -6.27 -4.87 5.40
C PHE A 101 -6.00 -6.17 4.65
N ILE A 102 -5.38 -6.08 3.48
CA ILE A 102 -5.09 -7.21 2.59
C ILE A 102 -3.60 -7.21 2.29
N LYS A 103 -2.96 -8.37 2.41
CA LYS A 103 -1.56 -8.53 2.02
C LYS A 103 -1.41 -8.46 0.50
N ASP A 104 -0.44 -7.69 0.04
CA ASP A 104 -0.15 -7.48 -1.38
C ASP A 104 0.83 -8.53 -1.91
N GLU A 105 0.31 -9.72 -2.22
CA GLU A 105 1.10 -10.84 -2.74
C GLU A 105 1.66 -10.57 -4.15
N ILE A 106 0.95 -9.79 -4.95
CA ILE A 106 1.37 -9.45 -6.33
C ILE A 106 2.61 -8.56 -6.27
N TYR A 107 2.63 -7.58 -5.36
CA TYR A 107 3.79 -6.71 -5.19
C TYR A 107 5.01 -7.47 -4.66
N GLU A 108 4.82 -8.42 -3.74
CA GLU A 108 5.92 -9.30 -3.28
C GLU A 108 6.54 -10.11 -4.43
N GLN A 109 5.72 -10.64 -5.34
CA GLN A 109 6.21 -11.38 -6.50
C GLN A 109 6.95 -10.46 -7.49
N ALA A 110 6.39 -9.29 -7.78
CA ALA A 110 7.00 -8.32 -8.68
C ALA A 110 8.40 -7.89 -8.19
N LEU A 111 8.54 -7.61 -6.89
CA LEU A 111 9.84 -7.30 -6.27
C LEU A 111 10.87 -8.40 -6.47
N ARG A 112 10.50 -9.67 -6.27
CA ARG A 112 11.43 -10.81 -6.46
C ARG A 112 11.95 -10.91 -7.89
N VAL A 113 11.07 -10.67 -8.86
CA VAL A 113 11.46 -10.70 -10.29
C VAL A 113 12.40 -9.53 -10.58
N SER A 114 12.06 -8.33 -10.13
CA SER A 114 12.91 -7.14 -10.30
C SER A 114 14.29 -7.30 -9.67
N GLU A 115 14.38 -7.85 -8.45
CA GLU A 115 15.66 -8.15 -7.79
C GLU A 115 16.53 -9.13 -8.60
N SER A 116 15.90 -10.15 -9.20
CA SER A 116 16.61 -11.15 -9.99
C SER A 116 17.18 -10.55 -11.28
N ILE A 117 16.43 -9.66 -11.94
CA ILE A 117 16.89 -8.95 -13.14
C ILE A 117 18.09 -8.06 -12.81
N VAL A 118 18.00 -7.28 -11.73
CA VAL A 118 19.09 -6.38 -11.31
C VAL A 118 20.37 -7.15 -10.97
N LYS A 119 20.24 -8.35 -10.40
CA LYS A 119 21.40 -9.20 -10.08
C LYS A 119 22.12 -9.66 -11.34
N LEU A 120 21.39 -10.12 -12.35
CA LEU A 120 21.95 -10.53 -13.63
C LEU A 120 22.65 -9.36 -14.34
N GLU A 121 22.04 -8.17 -14.37
CA GLU A 121 22.65 -6.97 -14.97
C GLU A 121 23.93 -6.49 -14.26
N LYS A 122 24.13 -6.86 -12.98
CA LYS A 122 25.37 -6.59 -12.25
C LYS A 122 26.44 -7.62 -12.59
N GLU A 123 26.07 -8.90 -12.62
CA GLU A 123 26.98 -9.98 -13.02
C GLU A 123 27.48 -9.80 -14.46
N ASP A 124 26.62 -9.35 -15.38
CA ASP A 124 27.00 -9.05 -16.77
C ASP A 124 27.96 -7.86 -16.89
N ARG A 125 27.81 -6.83 -16.03
CA ARG A 125 28.71 -5.65 -16.00
C ARG A 125 30.07 -5.97 -15.38
N GLU A 126 30.08 -6.72 -14.29
CA GLU A 126 31.33 -7.12 -13.63
C GLU A 126 32.15 -8.06 -14.53
N ASN A 127 31.51 -8.91 -15.34
CA ASN A 127 32.20 -9.76 -16.31
C ASN A 127 32.68 -9.02 -17.57
N SER A 128 32.18 -7.81 -17.87
CA SER A 128 32.59 -7.03 -19.05
C SER A 128 33.73 -6.04 -18.79
N ASP A 129 34.06 -5.78 -17.52
CA ASP A 129 35.10 -4.83 -17.11
C ASP A 129 36.46 -5.52 -16.81
N ASP A 130 36.53 -6.86 -16.90
CA ASP A 130 37.70 -7.70 -16.60
C ASP A 130 38.36 -8.32 -17.88
N ASP A 131 38.00 -7.83 -19.08
CA ASP A 131 38.55 -8.18 -20.41
C ASP A 131 38.99 -6.92 -21.17
#